data_AF-A0A212CXZ5-F1
#
_entry.id   AF-A0A212CXZ5-F1
#
_cell.length_a   1.000
_cell.length_b   1.000
_cell.length_c   1.000
_cell.angle_alpha   90.00
_cell.angle_beta   90.00
_cell.angle_gamma   90.00
#
_symmetry.space_group_name_H-M   'P 1'
#
loop_
_entity.id
_entity.type
_entity.pdbx_description
1 polymer ?
#
loop_
_entity_poly.entity_id
_entity_poly.type
_entity_poly.pdbx_seq_one_letter_code
_entity_poly.pdbx_strand_id
1 'polypeptide(L)'
;CLVHILRETTVKYSKIRSFHGQCQLDLCRHEVRYGCLREDECFYAHSLVELKVWILQNETGISHDDIAQESKRYWQNLEANVPGA
;
A
#
# COMPACT_ATOMS: atom_id res chain seq x y z
N CYS A 1 -7.83 3.19 4.67
CA CYS A 1 -6.55 3.76 4.20
C CYS A 1 -5.46 2.71 4.39
N LEU A 2 -4.74 2.35 3.32
CA LEU A 2 -3.61 1.42 3.39
C LEU A 2 -2.31 2.22 3.46
N VAL A 3 -1.44 1.83 4.39
CA VAL A 3 -0.13 2.45 4.57
C VAL A 3 0.93 1.37 4.73
N HIS A 4 2.09 1.60 4.14
CA HIS A 4 3.30 0.83 4.38
C HIS A 4 4.16 1.58 5.39
N ILE A 5 4.61 0.88 6.43
CA ILE A 5 5.54 1.41 7.43
C ILE A 5 6.94 0.90 7.10
N LEU A 6 7.81 1.79 6.64
CA LEU A 6 9.23 1.49 6.48
C LEU A 6 9.94 1.81 7.80
N ARG A 7 10.57 0.81 8.41
CA ARG A 7 11.33 0.96 9.66
C ARG A 7 12.80 0.70 9.38
N GLU A 8 13.57 1.77 9.21
CA GLU A 8 15.02 1.72 9.11
C GLU A 8 15.62 2.48 10.31
N THR A 9 16.48 3.48 10.09
CA THR A 9 16.94 4.41 11.14
C THR A 9 15.83 5.37 11.59
N THR A 10 14.84 5.60 10.73
CA THR A 10 13.62 6.35 11.01
C THR A 10 12.40 5.54 10.61
N VAL A 11 11.24 5.89 11.19
CA VAL A 11 9.95 5.33 10.78
C VAL A 11 9.33 6.25 9.74
N LYS A 12 9.15 5.74 8.52
CA LYS A 12 8.45 6.43 7.44
C LYS A 12 7.13 5.73 7.15
N TYR A 13 6.06 6.51 7.05
CA TYR A 13 4.76 6.04 6.58
C TYR A 13 4.60 6.43 5.12
N SER A 14 4.26 5.47 4.27
CA SER A 14 3.99 5.69 2.85
C SER A 14 2.59 5.22 2.53
N LYS A 15 1.78 6.10 1.96
CA LYS A 15 0.43 5.79 1.52
C LYS A 15 0.48 4.75 0.39
N ILE A 16 -0.43 3.79 0.44
CA ILE A 16 -0.71 2.87 -0.66
C ILE A 16 -2.04 3.31 -1.28
N ARG A 17 -1.97 3.92 -2.46
CA ARG A 17 -3.14 4.42 -3.19
C ARG A 17 -3.87 3.27 -3.87
N SER A 18 -5.13 3.50 -4.22
CA SER A 18 -5.94 2.52 -4.95
C SER A 18 -5.51 2.42 -6.40
N PHE A 19 -5.47 1.21 -6.94
CA PHE A 19 -5.32 1.01 -8.38
C PHE A 19 -6.58 1.46 -9.14
N HIS A 20 -6.40 2.21 -10.22
CA HIS A 20 -7.47 2.54 -11.18
C HIS A 20 -6.94 2.37 -12.61
N GLY A 21 -7.84 2.27 -13.59
CA GLY A 21 -7.47 1.88 -14.97
C GLY A 21 -6.50 2.80 -15.73
N GLN A 22 -6.14 3.97 -15.18
CA GLN A 22 -5.14 4.87 -15.76
C GLN A 22 -3.74 4.66 -15.16
N CYS A 23 -3.64 3.97 -14.03
CA CYS A 23 -2.38 3.65 -13.38
C CYS A 23 -1.50 2.76 -14.28
N GLN A 24 -0.21 3.03 -14.27
CA GLN A 24 0.82 2.20 -14.88
C GLN A 24 1.39 1.27 -13.82
N LEU A 25 1.52 -0.02 -14.16
CA LEU A 25 2.14 -1.03 -13.29
C LEU A 25 3.67 -0.95 -13.35
N ASP A 26 4.21 0.24 -13.07
CA ASP A 26 5.64 0.52 -12.97
C ASP A 26 5.91 1.58 -11.89
N LEU A 27 7.16 1.68 -11.45
CA LEU A 27 7.60 2.61 -10.42
C LEU A 27 7.74 4.05 -10.96
N CYS A 28 7.32 5.00 -10.12
CA CYS A 28 7.53 6.41 -10.37
C CYS A 28 9.01 6.75 -10.21
N ARG A 29 9.67 7.02 -11.34
CA ARG A 29 11.09 7.43 -11.36
C ARG A 29 11.35 8.73 -10.59
N HIS A 30 10.37 9.63 -10.54
CA HIS A 30 10.48 10.89 -9.79
C HIS A 30 10.45 10.65 -8.28
N GLU A 31 9.56 9.77 -7.79
CA GLU A 31 9.50 9.44 -6.36
C GLU A 31 10.81 8.86 -5.87
N VAL A 32 11.38 7.91 -6.63
CA VAL A 32 12.65 7.24 -6.28
C VAL A 32 13.81 8.21 -6.16
N ARG A 33 13.82 9.30 -6.95
CA ARG A 33 15.01 10.16 -7.09
C ARG A 33 14.90 11.51 -6.37
N TYR A 34 13.71 12.11 -6.36
CA TYR A 34 13.51 13.50 -5.92
C TYR A 34 12.23 13.71 -5.09
N GLY A 35 11.38 12.69 -4.93
CA GLY A 35 10.01 12.85 -4.45
C GLY A 35 9.08 13.33 -5.57
N CYS A 36 7.91 12.70 -5.69
CA CYS A 36 6.95 13.01 -6.74
C CYS A 36 5.97 14.09 -6.30
N LEU A 37 5.98 15.24 -6.98
CA LEU A 37 5.09 16.37 -6.71
C LEU A 37 3.64 16.14 -7.17
N ARG A 38 3.37 15.05 -7.92
CA ARG A 38 2.00 14.71 -8.33
C ARG A 38 1.22 14.01 -7.22
N GLU A 39 1.90 13.50 -6.19
CA GLU A 39 1.27 12.86 -5.03
C GLU A 39 0.21 11.82 -5.44
N ASP A 40 -1.04 12.02 -5.05
CA ASP A 40 -2.16 11.13 -5.39
C ASP A 40 -2.49 11.10 -6.89
N GLU A 41 -2.17 12.15 -7.64
CA GLU A 41 -2.42 12.28 -9.08
C GLU A 41 -1.33 11.61 -9.95
N CYS A 42 -0.32 11.00 -9.34
CA CYS A 42 0.71 10.27 -10.07
C CYS A 42 0.20 8.89 -10.54
N PHE A 43 0.31 8.62 -11.84
CA PHE A 43 -0.12 7.33 -12.41
C PHE A 43 0.84 6.16 -12.15
N TYR A 44 2.00 6.39 -11.55
CA TYR A 44 3.01 5.35 -11.29
C TYR A 44 3.14 5.09 -9.78
N ALA A 45 3.54 3.88 -9.40
CA ALA A 45 3.67 3.50 -8.00
C ALA A 45 4.85 4.22 -7.30
N HIS A 46 4.62 4.71 -6.09
CA HIS A 46 5.55 5.45 -5.25
C HIS A 46 6.35 4.54 -4.30
N SER A 47 6.03 3.25 -4.27
CA SER A 47 6.84 2.26 -3.56
C SER A 47 6.67 0.87 -4.17
N LEU A 48 7.61 -0.03 -3.87
CA LEU A 48 7.50 -1.43 -4.25
C LEU A 48 6.27 -2.10 -3.65
N VAL A 49 5.89 -1.72 -2.42
CA VAL A 49 4.70 -2.27 -1.76
C VAL A 49 3.43 -1.77 -2.45
N GLU A 50 3.36 -0.49 -2.82
CA GLU A 50 2.23 0.03 -3.60
C GLU A 50 2.11 -0.67 -4.96
N LEU A 51 3.22 -0.87 -5.68
CA LEU A 51 3.22 -1.60 -6.94
C LEU A 51 2.70 -3.04 -6.78
N LYS A 52 3.15 -3.76 -5.75
CA LYS A 52 2.68 -5.12 -5.46
C LYS A 52 1.18 -5.15 -5.15
N VAL A 53 0.66 -4.17 -4.41
CA VAL A 53 -0.78 -4.05 -4.16
C VAL A 53 -1.53 -3.80 -5.47
N TRP A 54 -1.06 -2.90 -6.33
CA TRP A 54 -1.71 -2.65 -7.61
C TRP A 54 -1.73 -3.88 -8.53
N ILE A 55 -0.63 -4.64 -8.57
CA ILE A 55 -0.57 -5.91 -9.31
C ILE A 55 -1.63 -6.88 -8.75
N LEU A 56 -1.70 -7.05 -7.42
CA LEU A 56 -2.70 -7.90 -6.78
C LEU A 56 -4.13 -7.47 -7.13
N GLN A 57 -4.43 -6.17 -7.06
CA GLN A 57 -5.74 -5.64 -7.43
C GLN A 57 -6.07 -5.89 -8.91
N ASN A 58 -5.10 -5.71 -9.80
CA ASN A 58 -5.25 -5.93 -11.23
C ASN A 58 -5.47 -7.41 -11.59
N GLU A 59 -4.74 -8.32 -10.95
CA GLU A 59 -4.79 -9.76 -11.24
C GLU A 59 -6.01 -10.46 -10.64
N THR A 60 -6.44 -10.02 -9.45
CA THR A 60 -7.49 -10.72 -8.68
C THR A 60 -8.82 -9.99 -8.65
N GLY A 61 -8.84 -8.70 -9.02
CA GLY A 61 -10.02 -7.85 -8.88
C GLY A 61 -10.35 -7.46 -7.43
N ILE A 62 -9.51 -7.81 -6.45
CA ILE A 62 -9.73 -7.44 -5.05
C ILE A 62 -9.71 -5.90 -4.89
N SER A 63 -10.68 -5.37 -4.16
CA SER A 63 -10.76 -3.92 -3.96
C SER A 63 -9.77 -3.45 -2.88
N HIS A 64 -9.50 -2.14 -2.86
CA HIS A 64 -8.65 -1.54 -1.83
C HIS A 64 -9.27 -1.70 -0.43
N ASP A 65 -10.61 -1.62 -0.37
CA ASP A 65 -11.38 -1.79 0.86
C ASP A 65 -11.37 -3.24 1.36
N ASP A 66 -11.43 -4.22 0.45
CA ASP A 66 -11.32 -5.65 0.81
C ASP A 66 -9.97 -5.93 1.47
N ILE A 67 -8.88 -5.40 0.92
CA ILE A 67 -7.53 -5.54 1.49
C ILE A 67 -7.48 -4.90 2.90
N ALA A 68 -8.07 -3.71 3.06
CA ALA A 68 -8.11 -3.03 4.37
C ALA A 68 -8.94 -3.81 5.39
N GLN A 69 -10.08 -4.38 4.96
CA GLN A 69 -10.94 -5.19 5.81
C GLN A 69 -10.23 -6.48 6.23
N GLU A 70 -9.55 -7.16 5.32
CA GLU A 70 -8.81 -8.39 5.61
C GLU A 70 -7.65 -8.12 6.57
N SER A 71 -6.91 -7.02 6.36
CA SER A 71 -5.88 -6.59 7.31
C SER A 71 -6.46 -6.35 8.70
N LYS A 72 -7.62 -5.69 8.81
CA LYS A 72 -8.27 -5.44 10.10
C LYS A 72 -8.66 -6.74 10.79
N ARG A 73 -9.25 -7.70 10.06
CA ARG A 73 -9.61 -9.02 10.59
C ARG A 73 -8.39 -9.77 11.09
N TYR A 74 -7.30 -9.75 10.33
CA TYR A 74 -6.04 -10.40 10.72
C TYR A 74 -5.51 -9.87 12.06
N TRP A 75 -5.45 -8.54 12.23
CA TRP A 75 -4.96 -7.93 13.48
C TRP A 75 -5.87 -8.24 14.67
N GLN A 76 -7.19 -8.17 14.48
CA GLN A 76 -8.16 -8.53 15.54
C GLN A 76 -8.01 -9.99 15.98
N ASN A 77 -7.81 -10.91 15.02
CA ASN A 77 -7.59 -12.33 15.33
C ASN A 77 -6.25 -12.56 16.02
N LEU A 78 -5.22 -11.78 15.70
CA LEU A 78 -3.92 -11.85 16.36
C LEU A 78 -4.03 -11.41 17.82
N GLU A 79 -4.68 -10.28 18.09
CA GLU A 79 -4.92 -9.75 19.44
C GLU A 79 -5.78 -10.70 20.28
N ALA A 80 -6.81 -11.32 19.69
CA ALA A 80 -7.66 -12.29 20.37
C ALA A 80 -6.93 -13.61 20.71
N ASN A 81 -5.85 -13.94 19.98
CA ASN A 81 -5.06 -15.16 20.18
C ASN A 81 -3.82 -14.96 21.07
N VAL A 82 -3.59 -13.76 21.63
CA VAL A 82 -2.56 -13.56 22.65
C VAL A 82 -3.09 -14.09 24.00
N PRO A 83 -2.51 -15.15 24.58
CA PRO A 83 -2.93 -15.61 25.90
C PRO A 83 -2.46 -14.62 26.97
N GLY A 84 -3.40 -13.95 27.64
CA GLY A 84 -3.17 -13.17 28.85
C GLY A 84 -3.14 -11.65 28.64
N ALA A 85 -4.30 -11.02 28.85
CA ALA A 85 -4.41 -9.66 29.36
C ALA A 85 -5.09 -9.71 30.72
#